data_AF-A0A1G0G7V9-F1
#
_entry.id   AF-A0A1G0G7V9-F1
#
_cell.length_a   1.000
_cell.length_b   1.000
_cell.length_c   1.000
_cell.angle_alpha   90.00
_cell.angle_beta   90.00
_cell.angle_gamma   90.00
#
_symmetry.space_group_name_H-M   'P 1'
#
loop_
_entity.id
_entity.type
_entity.pdbx_description
1 polymer ?
#
loop_
_entity_poly.entity_id
_entity_poly.type
_entity_poly.pdbx_seq_one_letter_code
_entity_poly.pdbx_strand_id
1 'polypeptide(L)'
;MLLQAKNIFFEFKNLYGRFGKAQNGFSEYYLKLDGYYYCSKQNCVIIIVRVRNKRLVQKISVKDAVKDKVLIKELHPADACIIGILANNDRNGLTGMSRENSNNIHRLKEYHCFIKSEPLLTVIKKYFDHSNNEITVLGSKYLQKEIEIPTLELLKNEALLYALDCHQAMSIGYDISELHFRKCA
;
A
#
# COMPACT_ATOMS: atom_id res chain seq x y z
N MET A 1 25.19 -1.60 21.61
CA MET A 1 23.81 -1.54 22.12
C MET A 1 22.86 -1.33 20.94
N LEU A 2 22.18 -2.38 20.50
CA LEU A 2 21.19 -2.30 19.42
C LEU A 2 19.93 -1.62 19.96
N LEU A 3 19.69 -0.37 19.56
CA LEU A 3 18.38 0.25 19.70
C LEU A 3 17.39 -0.63 18.93
N GLN A 4 16.57 -1.41 19.64
CA GLN A 4 15.41 -2.06 19.06
C GLN A 4 14.55 -0.97 18.43
N ALA A 5 14.46 -0.97 17.10
CA ALA A 5 13.47 -0.17 16.40
C ALA A 5 12.09 -0.59 16.96
N LYS A 6 11.45 0.30 17.73
CA LYS A 6 10.07 0.09 18.17
C LYS A 6 9.24 -0.13 16.92
N ASN A 7 8.64 -1.31 16.83
CA ASN A 7 7.80 -1.70 15.71
C ASN A 7 6.43 -1.01 15.90
N ILE A 8 6.03 -0.22 14.90
CA ILE A 8 4.85 0.66 14.95
C ILE A 8 3.59 -0.18 15.08
N PHE A 9 3.54 -1.34 14.41
CA PHE A 9 2.43 -2.27 14.58
C PHE A 9 2.30 -2.75 16.03
N PHE A 10 3.39 -3.04 16.74
CA PHE A 10 3.29 -3.40 18.16
C PHE A 10 2.79 -2.26 19.03
N GLU A 11 3.07 -1.00 18.67
CA GLU A 11 2.45 0.15 19.35
C GLU A 11 0.94 0.16 19.15
N PHE A 12 0.44 0.02 17.92
CA PHE A 12 -0.99 -0.16 17.67
C PHE A 12 -1.56 -1.33 18.47
N LYS A 13 -0.85 -2.47 18.47
CA LYS A 13 -1.30 -3.70 19.11
C LYS A 13 -1.45 -3.56 20.61
N ASN A 14 -0.42 -3.01 21.23
CA ASN A 14 -0.33 -2.84 22.68
C ASN A 14 -1.26 -1.72 23.16
N LEU A 15 -1.43 -0.64 22.39
CA LEU A 15 -2.29 0.47 22.77
C LEU A 15 -3.78 0.11 22.66
N TYR A 16 -4.17 -0.75 21.71
CA TYR A 16 -5.58 -0.79 21.30
C TYR A 16 -6.26 -2.16 21.33
N GLY A 17 -5.54 -3.26 21.57
CA GLY A 17 -6.10 -4.56 21.97
C GLY A 17 -7.02 -5.29 20.99
N ARG A 18 -6.89 -6.64 20.98
CA ARG A 18 -7.66 -7.67 20.25
C ARG A 18 -7.88 -7.42 18.75
N PHE A 19 -6.90 -7.86 17.97
CA PHE A 19 -6.91 -7.97 16.51
C PHE A 19 -7.35 -9.41 16.21
N GLY A 20 -8.64 -9.67 16.32
CA GLY A 20 -9.22 -11.02 16.27
C GLY A 20 -9.86 -11.33 14.92
N LYS A 21 -10.03 -12.63 14.66
CA LYS A 21 -10.92 -13.12 13.60
C LYS A 21 -12.30 -12.47 13.75
N ALA A 22 -12.90 -12.08 12.64
CA ALA A 22 -14.29 -11.65 12.61
C ALA A 22 -15.22 -12.75 13.16
N GLN A 23 -16.46 -12.39 13.50
CA GLN A 23 -17.43 -13.33 14.09
C GLN A 23 -17.67 -14.58 13.21
N ASN A 24 -17.41 -14.47 11.92
CA ASN A 24 -17.48 -15.55 10.93
C ASN A 24 -16.20 -16.42 10.83
N GLY A 25 -15.20 -16.19 11.68
CA GLY A 25 -13.95 -16.96 11.72
C GLY A 25 -12.87 -16.50 10.71
N PHE A 26 -13.19 -15.57 9.82
CA PHE A 26 -12.22 -15.03 8.86
C PHE A 26 -11.32 -13.96 9.49
N SER A 27 -10.08 -13.87 9.03
CA SER A 27 -9.19 -12.77 9.41
C SER A 27 -9.52 -11.55 8.56
N GLU A 28 -9.48 -10.35 9.14
CA GLU A 28 -9.71 -9.09 8.40
C GLU A 28 -8.47 -8.21 8.38
N TYR A 29 -8.31 -7.40 7.34
CA TYR A 29 -7.36 -6.29 7.27
C TYR A 29 -7.77 -5.25 8.29
N TYR A 30 -7.07 -5.26 9.43
CA TYR A 30 -7.42 -4.43 10.56
C TYR A 30 -7.02 -2.96 10.37
N LEU A 31 -6.02 -2.71 9.53
CA LEU A 31 -5.55 -1.36 9.22
C LEU A 31 -6.14 -0.90 7.89
N LYS A 32 -6.36 0.41 7.79
CA LYS A 32 -6.78 1.12 6.59
C LYS A 32 -5.88 2.34 6.40
N LEU A 33 -5.48 2.62 5.17
CA LEU A 33 -4.94 3.94 4.83
C LEU A 33 -6.10 4.93 4.70
N ASP A 34 -6.29 5.80 5.69
CA ASP A 34 -7.41 6.76 5.74
C ASP A 34 -7.12 8.04 4.93
N GLY A 35 -5.84 8.32 4.71
CA GLY A 35 -5.37 9.42 3.91
C GLY A 35 -3.88 9.67 4.07
N TYR A 36 -3.39 10.70 3.38
CA TYR A 36 -2.01 11.16 3.50
C TYR A 36 -1.93 12.67 3.26
N TYR A 37 -0.80 13.27 3.61
CA TYR A 37 -0.47 14.65 3.32
C TYR A 37 1.04 14.85 3.35
N TYR A 38 1.54 15.93 2.77
CA TYR A 38 2.95 16.29 2.86
C TYR A 38 3.20 17.23 4.05
N CYS A 39 4.14 16.86 4.92
CA CYS A 39 4.49 17.65 6.09
C CYS A 39 5.74 18.49 5.82
N SER A 40 5.57 19.77 5.50
CA SER A 40 6.70 20.69 5.24
C SER A 40 7.67 20.81 6.41
N LYS A 41 7.20 20.74 7.65
CA LYS A 41 8.03 20.78 8.86
C LYS A 41 8.97 19.57 8.98
N GLN A 42 8.53 18.40 8.53
CA GLN A 42 9.30 17.16 8.58
C GLN A 42 9.93 16.81 7.22
N ASN A 43 9.63 17.58 6.18
CA ASN A 43 10.02 17.36 4.79
C ASN A 43 9.76 15.92 4.32
N CYS A 44 8.56 15.40 4.59
CA CYS A 44 8.18 14.04 4.21
C CYS A 44 6.68 13.87 4.08
N VAL A 45 6.25 12.84 3.36
CA VAL A 45 4.85 12.40 3.34
C VAL A 45 4.49 11.68 4.64
N ILE A 46 3.39 12.12 5.24
CA ILE A 46 2.77 11.50 6.40
C ILE A 46 1.52 10.75 5.93
N ILE A 47 1.48 9.45 6.21
CA ILE A 47 0.29 8.62 6.04
C ILE A 47 -0.53 8.61 7.33
N ILE A 48 -1.84 8.49 7.18
CA ILE A 48 -2.79 8.36 8.28
C ILE A 48 -3.35 6.94 8.21
N VAL A 49 -2.91 6.10 9.14
CA VAL A 49 -3.40 4.73 9.26
C VAL A 49 -4.49 4.70 10.31
N ARG A 50 -5.68 4.25 9.92
CA ARG A 50 -6.82 4.06 10.81
C ARG A 50 -6.95 2.58 11.17
N VAL A 51 -7.35 2.33 12.42
CA VAL A 51 -7.87 1.03 12.83
C VAL A 51 -9.31 0.89 12.35
N ARG A 52 -9.62 -0.13 11.55
CA ARG A 52 -10.99 -0.38 11.10
C ARG A 52 -11.93 -0.58 12.29
N ASN A 53 -13.16 -0.09 12.13
CA ASN A 53 -14.21 -0.15 13.15
C ASN A 53 -13.88 0.58 14.46
N LYS A 54 -12.81 1.40 14.50
CA LYS A 54 -12.52 2.32 15.60
C LYS A 54 -12.25 3.72 15.04
N ARG A 55 -12.44 4.76 15.88
CA ARG A 55 -12.10 6.15 15.53
C ARG A 55 -10.59 6.44 15.61
N LEU A 56 -9.77 5.41 15.84
CA LEU A 56 -8.36 5.54 16.16
C LEU A 56 -7.53 5.67 14.88
N VAL A 57 -6.66 6.68 14.86
CA VAL A 57 -5.75 6.97 13.76
C VAL A 57 -4.34 7.22 14.26
N GLN A 58 -3.34 6.77 13.52
CA GLN A 58 -1.94 7.11 13.76
C GLN A 58 -1.35 7.77 12.52
N LYS A 59 -0.55 8.81 12.76
CA LYS A 59 0.19 9.55 11.74
C LYS A 59 1.61 9.01 11.71
N ILE A 60 2.04 8.52 10.56
CA ILE A 60 3.31 7.81 10.39
C ILE A 60 4.00 8.36 9.15
N SER A 61 5.31 8.57 9.20
CA SER A 61 6.04 8.92 7.98
C SER A 61 5.98 7.74 7.00
N VAL A 62 5.82 8.01 5.70
CA VAL A 62 5.76 6.93 4.71
C VAL A 62 7.04 6.07 4.75
N LYS A 63 8.19 6.70 5.02
CA LYS A 63 9.50 6.07 5.17
C LYS A 63 9.55 5.07 6.34
N ASP A 64 8.88 5.35 7.45
CA ASP A 64 8.84 4.44 8.58
C ASP A 64 7.80 3.32 8.37
N ALA A 65 6.68 3.64 7.71
CA ALA A 65 5.66 2.66 7.37
C ALA A 65 6.21 1.53 6.48
N VAL A 66 7.00 1.86 5.44
CA VAL A 66 7.57 0.84 4.53
C VAL A 66 8.61 -0.07 5.19
N LYS A 67 9.23 0.38 6.29
CA LYS A 67 10.19 -0.43 7.05
C LYS A 67 9.48 -1.43 7.97
N ASP A 68 8.25 -1.14 8.38
CA ASP A 68 7.46 -2.03 9.23
C ASP A 68 6.70 -3.05 8.37
N LYS A 69 7.35 -4.18 8.10
CA LYS A 69 6.77 -5.29 7.33
C LYS A 69 5.47 -5.83 7.94
N VAL A 70 5.31 -5.71 9.26
CA VAL A 70 4.10 -6.21 9.95
C VAL A 70 2.94 -5.26 9.68
N LEU A 71 3.17 -3.94 9.78
CA LEU A 71 2.17 -2.94 9.43
C LEU A 71 1.66 -3.13 7.99
N ILE A 72 2.56 -3.33 7.02
CA ILE A 72 2.19 -3.51 5.61
C ILE A 72 1.33 -4.78 5.40
N LYS A 73 1.63 -5.88 6.08
CA LYS A 73 0.85 -7.13 6.00
C LYS A 73 -0.57 -7.00 6.56
N GLU A 74 -0.81 -5.99 7.39
CA GLU A 74 -2.08 -5.76 8.06
C GLU A 74 -2.99 -4.77 7.31
N LEU A 75 -2.47 -4.18 6.22
CA LEU A 75 -3.20 -3.31 5.30
C LEU A 75 -3.78 -4.08 4.13
N HIS A 76 -4.87 -3.56 3.56
CA HIS A 76 -5.40 -4.08 2.30
C HIS A 76 -4.34 -3.94 1.17
N PRO A 77 -4.20 -4.90 0.24
CA PRO A 77 -3.18 -4.83 -0.82
C PRO A 77 -3.24 -3.53 -1.64
N ALA A 78 -4.44 -3.00 -1.91
CA ALA A 78 -4.59 -1.71 -2.58
C ALA A 78 -4.07 -0.53 -1.74
N ASP A 79 -4.25 -0.54 -0.40
CA ASP A 79 -3.64 0.45 0.49
C ASP A 79 -2.10 0.35 0.44
N ALA A 80 -1.56 -0.87 0.45
CA ALA A 80 -0.12 -1.12 0.35
C ALA A 80 0.46 -0.65 -0.99
N CYS A 81 -0.28 -0.82 -2.09
CA CYS A 81 0.07 -0.28 -3.41
C CYS A 81 0.20 1.25 -3.38
N ILE A 82 -0.77 1.95 -2.78
CA ILE A 82 -0.72 3.41 -2.63
C ILE A 82 0.48 3.84 -1.79
N ILE A 83 0.79 3.13 -0.69
CA ILE A 83 1.99 3.41 0.11
C ILE A 83 3.26 3.26 -0.73
N GLY A 84 3.33 2.26 -1.61
CA GLY A 84 4.47 2.08 -2.54
C GLY A 84 4.66 3.29 -3.45
N ILE A 85 3.58 3.79 -4.06
CA ILE A 85 3.60 5.02 -4.88
C ILE A 85 4.10 6.21 -4.08
N LEU A 86 3.53 6.43 -2.89
CA LEU A 86 3.88 7.56 -2.03
C LEU A 86 5.33 7.49 -1.56
N ALA A 87 5.81 6.30 -1.19
CA ALA A 87 7.17 6.10 -0.69
C ALA A 87 8.22 6.39 -1.76
N ASN A 88 7.96 5.98 -3.00
CA ASN A 88 8.88 6.26 -4.09
C ASN A 88 8.85 7.74 -4.50
N ASN A 89 7.66 8.35 -4.54
CA ASN A 89 7.53 9.80 -4.80
C ASN A 89 8.27 10.62 -3.74
N ASP A 90 8.15 10.25 -2.46
CA ASP A 90 8.85 10.89 -1.34
C ASP A 90 10.37 10.72 -1.47
N ARG A 91 10.84 9.51 -1.82
CA ARG A 91 12.26 9.24 -2.11
C ARG A 91 12.82 10.09 -3.24
N ASN A 92 12.02 10.35 -4.27
CA ASN A 92 12.41 11.11 -5.46
C ASN A 92 12.13 12.62 -5.33
N GLY A 93 11.66 13.10 -4.18
CA GLY A 93 11.39 14.53 -3.95
C GLY A 93 10.19 15.09 -4.72
N LEU A 94 9.31 14.23 -5.24
CA LEU A 94 8.18 14.62 -6.10
C LEU A 94 6.95 15.10 -5.30
N THR A 95 7.01 15.01 -3.97
CA THR A 95 5.87 15.25 -3.06
C THR A 95 5.71 16.72 -2.67
N GLY A 96 6.73 17.55 -2.90
CA GLY A 96 6.80 18.96 -2.50
C GLY A 96 5.96 19.94 -3.33
N MET A 97 5.24 19.48 -4.38
CA MET A 97 4.43 20.38 -5.24
C MET A 97 2.96 20.52 -4.82
N SER A 98 2.48 19.68 -3.90
CA SER A 98 1.10 19.77 -3.41
C SER A 98 1.02 20.67 -2.16
N ARG A 99 0.08 21.62 -2.11
CA ARG A 99 -0.23 22.46 -0.94
C ARG A 99 -0.99 21.67 0.16
N GLU A 100 -0.80 20.37 0.22
CA GLU A 100 -1.48 19.44 1.12
C GLU A 100 -0.73 19.38 2.45
N ASN A 101 -1.01 20.34 3.34
CA ASN A 101 -0.55 20.31 4.73
C ASN A 101 -1.57 19.57 5.62
N SER A 102 -1.37 19.53 6.95
CA SER A 102 -2.29 18.83 7.85
C SER A 102 -3.75 19.30 7.80
N ASN A 103 -4.00 20.47 7.21
CA ASN A 103 -5.33 21.05 7.03
C ASN A 103 -5.99 20.60 5.71
N ASN A 104 -5.21 20.04 4.78
CA ASN A 104 -5.62 19.57 3.46
C ASN A 104 -5.18 18.10 3.28
N ILE A 105 -5.82 17.19 3.99
CA ILE A 105 -5.52 15.75 3.92
C ILE A 105 -6.17 15.16 2.67
N HIS A 106 -5.38 14.46 1.84
CA HIS A 106 -5.91 13.63 0.77
C HIS A 106 -6.57 12.39 1.37
N ARG A 107 -7.90 12.27 1.24
CA ARG A 107 -8.68 11.17 1.82
C ARG A 107 -8.84 10.04 0.83
N LEU A 108 -8.61 8.81 1.30
CA LEU A 108 -8.79 7.63 0.48
C LEU A 108 -10.16 6.99 0.72
N LYS A 109 -10.73 6.46 -0.36
CA LYS A 109 -11.97 5.69 -0.32
C LYS A 109 -11.75 4.38 0.43
N GLU A 110 -12.85 3.84 0.93
CA GLU A 110 -12.86 2.54 1.57
C GLU A 110 -13.11 1.46 0.52
N TYR A 111 -12.23 0.46 0.45
CA TYR A 111 -12.43 -0.72 -0.38
C TYR A 111 -13.55 -1.60 0.20
N HIS A 112 -14.33 -2.32 -0.59
CA HIS A 112 -15.47 -3.09 -0.07
C HIS A 112 -15.11 -4.52 0.41
N CYS A 113 -13.86 -4.95 0.28
CA CYS A 113 -13.38 -6.27 0.71
C CYS A 113 -12.28 -6.14 1.77
N PHE A 114 -12.54 -6.62 2.99
CA PHE A 114 -11.59 -6.51 4.11
C PHE A 114 -11.09 -7.87 4.59
N ILE A 115 -11.53 -8.96 4.00
CA ILE A 115 -11.13 -10.28 4.42
C ILE A 115 -9.68 -10.51 3.99
N LYS A 116 -8.85 -11.07 4.86
CA LYS A 116 -7.54 -11.57 4.47
C LYS A 116 -7.74 -12.94 3.85
N SER A 117 -7.54 -13.00 2.55
CA SER A 117 -7.49 -14.25 1.80
C SER A 117 -6.04 -14.60 1.46
N GLU A 118 -5.78 -15.88 1.20
CA GLU A 118 -4.50 -16.25 0.62
C GLU A 118 -4.39 -15.65 -0.80
N PRO A 119 -3.21 -15.15 -1.20
CA PRO A 119 -3.03 -14.56 -2.51
C PRO A 119 -3.34 -15.57 -3.61
N LEU A 120 -4.32 -15.25 -4.46
CA LEU A 120 -4.76 -16.07 -5.59
C LEU A 120 -3.85 -15.88 -6.81
N LEU A 121 -3.27 -14.68 -6.93
CA LEU A 121 -2.38 -14.27 -8.01
C LEU A 121 -0.97 -13.99 -7.49
N THR A 122 0.00 -14.14 -8.38
CA THR A 122 1.39 -13.73 -8.17
C THR A 122 1.94 -13.05 -9.42
N VAL A 123 2.72 -11.99 -9.23
CA VAL A 123 3.51 -11.38 -10.30
C VAL A 123 4.60 -12.38 -10.71
N ILE A 124 4.52 -12.89 -11.94
CA ILE A 124 5.52 -13.83 -12.48
C ILE A 124 6.65 -13.07 -13.15
N LYS A 125 6.30 -12.11 -14.02
CA LYS A 125 7.24 -11.33 -14.81
C LYS A 125 6.66 -9.97 -15.16
N LYS A 126 7.56 -9.08 -15.59
CA LYS A 126 7.24 -7.77 -16.15
C LYS A 126 8.07 -7.56 -17.41
N TYR A 127 7.49 -6.91 -18.41
CA TYR A 127 8.17 -6.61 -19.66
C TYR A 127 7.57 -5.35 -20.29
N PHE A 128 8.27 -4.74 -21.25
CA PHE A 128 7.72 -3.66 -22.06
C PHE A 128 7.20 -4.21 -23.38
N ASP A 129 5.95 -3.88 -23.74
CA ASP A 129 5.39 -4.26 -25.03
C ASP A 129 6.01 -3.44 -26.19
N HIS A 130 5.58 -3.73 -27.42
CA HIS A 130 6.02 -3.00 -28.61
C HIS A 130 5.63 -1.51 -28.62
N SER A 131 4.65 -1.13 -27.79
CA SER A 131 4.20 0.26 -27.62
C SER A 131 4.88 0.94 -26.41
N ASN A 132 5.91 0.32 -25.83
CA ASN A 132 6.63 0.78 -24.65
C ASN A 132 5.73 0.94 -23.40
N ASN A 133 4.64 0.18 -23.32
CA ASN A 133 3.87 0.04 -22.10
C ASN A 133 4.48 -1.07 -21.25
N GLU A 134 4.67 -0.81 -19.96
CA GLU A 134 5.02 -1.87 -19.03
C GLU A 134 3.81 -2.78 -18.79
N ILE A 135 4.00 -4.07 -19.06
CA ILE A 135 3.04 -5.14 -18.85
C ILE A 135 3.46 -5.92 -17.62
N THR A 136 2.52 -6.13 -16.70
CA THR A 136 2.66 -7.03 -15.55
C THR A 136 1.93 -8.33 -15.85
N VAL A 137 2.61 -9.47 -15.68
CA VAL A 137 2.01 -10.79 -15.88
C VAL A 137 1.69 -11.42 -14.53
N LEU A 138 0.41 -11.67 -14.29
CA LEU A 138 -0.12 -12.27 -13.08
C LEU A 138 -0.45 -13.75 -13.31
N GLY A 139 0.20 -14.63 -12.58
CA GLY A 139 -0.08 -16.06 -12.57
C GLY A 139 -1.11 -16.44 -11.53
N SER A 140 -2.10 -17.26 -11.91
CA SER A 140 -2.98 -17.93 -10.96
C SER A 140 -2.33 -19.18 -10.38
N LYS A 141 -2.22 -19.24 -9.05
CA LYS A 141 -1.68 -20.42 -8.35
C LYS A 141 -2.51 -21.68 -8.57
N TYR A 142 -3.82 -21.54 -8.79
CA TYR A 142 -4.76 -22.65 -8.83
C TYR A 142 -5.19 -23.02 -10.25
N LEU A 143 -5.23 -22.05 -11.16
CA LEU A 143 -5.80 -22.25 -12.50
C LEU A 143 -4.77 -22.48 -13.60
N GLN A 144 -3.46 -22.36 -13.29
CA GLN A 144 -2.37 -22.43 -14.29
C GLN A 144 -2.60 -21.48 -15.48
N LYS A 145 -3.19 -20.31 -15.19
CA LYS A 145 -3.48 -19.26 -16.17
C LYS A 145 -2.68 -18.03 -15.85
N GLU A 146 -2.28 -17.32 -16.91
CA GLU A 146 -1.63 -16.03 -16.83
C GLU A 146 -2.61 -14.93 -17.28
N ILE A 147 -2.51 -13.77 -16.64
CA ILE A 147 -3.21 -12.55 -17.00
C ILE A 147 -2.15 -11.52 -17.30
N GLU A 148 -2.06 -11.09 -18.55
CA GLU A 148 -1.23 -9.97 -18.95
C GLU A 148 -2.06 -8.69 -18.86
N ILE A 149 -1.56 -7.70 -18.12
CA ILE A 149 -2.25 -6.43 -17.93
C ILE A 149 -1.23 -5.29 -17.91
N PRO A 150 -1.49 -4.15 -18.57
CA PRO A 150 -0.65 -2.97 -18.41
C PRO A 150 -0.53 -2.60 -16.92
N THR A 151 0.68 -2.35 -16.42
CA THR A 151 0.92 -2.05 -15.00
C THR A 151 0.07 -0.86 -14.52
N LEU A 152 -0.13 0.14 -15.38
CA LEU A 152 -0.98 1.30 -15.09
C LEU A 152 -2.49 0.97 -15.01
N GLU A 153 -2.94 -0.04 -15.75
CA GLU A 153 -4.34 -0.51 -15.66
C GLU A 153 -4.56 -1.38 -14.42
N LEU A 154 -3.54 -2.15 -14.01
CA LEU A 154 -3.57 -2.91 -12.77
C LEU A 154 -3.83 -2.03 -11.54
N LEU A 155 -3.28 -0.80 -11.52
CA LEU A 155 -3.57 0.18 -10.47
C LEU A 155 -5.06 0.49 -10.31
N LYS A 156 -5.79 0.52 -11.43
CA LYS A 156 -7.22 0.87 -11.47
C LYS A 156 -8.10 -0.34 -11.14
N ASN A 157 -7.51 -1.54 -11.04
CA ASN A 157 -8.23 -2.77 -10.80
C ASN A 157 -8.01 -3.27 -9.37
N GLU A 158 -8.82 -2.74 -8.44
CA GLU A 158 -8.77 -3.07 -7.01
C GLU A 158 -8.93 -4.57 -6.74
N ALA A 159 -9.73 -5.27 -7.55
CA ALA A 159 -9.96 -6.71 -7.40
C ALA A 159 -8.70 -7.53 -7.73
N LEU A 160 -7.98 -7.16 -8.79
CA LEU A 160 -6.71 -7.81 -9.13
C LEU A 160 -5.63 -7.47 -8.09
N LEU A 161 -5.57 -6.23 -7.59
CA LEU A 161 -4.66 -5.87 -6.50
C LEU A 161 -4.95 -6.67 -5.23
N TYR A 162 -6.23 -6.80 -4.86
CA TYR A 162 -6.67 -7.58 -3.70
C TYR A 162 -6.31 -9.07 -3.81
N ALA A 163 -6.27 -9.61 -5.04
CA ALA A 163 -5.86 -10.99 -5.28
C ALA A 163 -4.35 -11.24 -5.11
N LEU A 164 -3.54 -10.19 -4.93
CA LEU A 164 -2.10 -10.25 -4.63
C LEU A 164 -1.84 -10.20 -3.13
N ASP A 165 -0.62 -10.53 -2.72
CA ASP A 165 -0.16 -10.16 -1.38
C ASP A 165 0.24 -8.68 -1.29
N CYS A 166 0.25 -8.17 -0.07
CA CYS A 166 0.51 -6.76 0.22
C CYS A 166 1.91 -6.30 -0.22
N HIS A 167 2.91 -7.19 -0.23
CA HIS A 167 4.26 -6.84 -0.65
C HIS A 167 4.37 -6.75 -2.17
N GLN A 168 3.74 -7.68 -2.90
CA GLN A 168 3.64 -7.62 -4.36
C GLN A 168 2.86 -6.37 -4.80
N ALA A 169 1.74 -6.07 -4.13
CA ALA A 169 0.97 -4.86 -4.40
C ALA A 169 1.78 -3.59 -4.11
N MET A 170 2.52 -3.54 -3.00
CA MET A 170 3.43 -2.42 -2.71
C MET A 170 4.52 -2.28 -3.77
N SER A 171 5.13 -3.37 -4.25
CA SER A 171 6.11 -3.35 -5.35
C SER A 171 5.52 -2.75 -6.61
N ILE A 172 4.29 -3.16 -6.99
CA ILE A 172 3.59 -2.56 -8.14
C ILE A 172 3.42 -1.05 -7.96
N GLY A 173 3.12 -0.59 -6.74
CA GLY A 173 3.08 0.83 -6.42
C GLY A 173 4.39 1.57 -6.69
N TYR A 174 5.53 0.98 -6.33
CA TYR A 174 6.85 1.52 -6.68
C TYR A 174 7.02 1.62 -8.20
N ASP A 175 6.74 0.55 -8.94
CA ASP A 175 6.95 0.53 -10.39
C ASP A 175 6.10 1.57 -11.12
N ILE A 176 4.83 1.71 -10.73
CA ILE A 176 3.91 2.73 -11.29
C ILE A 176 4.48 4.13 -11.17
N SER A 177 5.00 4.48 -9.99
CA SER A 177 5.57 5.80 -9.76
C SER A 177 6.88 6.01 -10.54
N GLU A 178 7.69 4.97 -10.74
CA GLU A 178 8.86 5.05 -11.61
C GLU A 178 8.48 5.25 -13.08
N LEU A 179 7.44 4.57 -13.57
CA LEU A 179 6.95 4.77 -14.93
C LEU A 179 6.49 6.21 -15.18
N HIS A 180 5.84 6.82 -14.20
CA HIS A 180 5.45 8.22 -14.27
C HIS A 180 6.69 9.14 -14.35
N PHE A 181 7.74 8.83 -13.58
CA PHE A 181 9.00 9.58 -13.64
C PHE A 181 9.69 9.43 -15.00
N ARG A 182 9.80 8.20 -15.53
CA ARG A 182 10.44 7.92 -16.83
C ARG A 182 9.73 8.54 -18.04
N LYS A 183 8.43 8.85 -17.93
CA LYS A 183 7.69 9.56 -18.98
C LYS A 183 7.83 11.08 -18.90
N CYS A 184 8.21 11.63 -17.75
CA CYS A 184 8.34 13.07 -17.51
C CYS A 184 9.79 13.57 -17.50
N ALA A 185 10.76 12.66 -17.49
CA ALA A 185 12.20 12.93 -17.63
C ALA A 185 12.61 12.85 -19.11
#